data_AF-A0A7V4LDM3-F1
#
_entry.id   AF-A0A7V4LDM3-F1
#
_cell.length_a   1.000
_cell.length_b   1.000
_cell.length_c   1.000
_cell.angle_alpha   90.00
_cell.angle_beta   90.00
_cell.angle_gamma   90.00
#
_symmetry.space_group_name_H-M   'P 1'
#
loop_
_entity.id
_entity.type
_entity.pdbx_description
1 polymer ?
#
loop_
_entity_poly.entity_id
_entity_poly.type
_entity_poly.pdbx_seq_one_letter_code
_entity_poly.pdbx_strand_id
1 'polypeptide(L)' 'MARPIKKVLFIEPRSPRPHIFSRVVIPRLGSVLLGTILQNQGVDVKVVVEEV' A
#
# COMPACT_ATOMS: atom_id res chain seq x y z
N MET A 1 -22.61 -15.82 -8.39
CA MET A 1 -21.14 -15.85 -8.27
C MET A 1 -20.63 -14.43 -8.07
N ALA A 2 -19.77 -14.17 -7.09
CA ALA A 2 -19.18 -12.84 -6.89
C ALA A 2 -18.15 -12.54 -7.98
N ARG A 3 -18.08 -11.29 -8.42
CA ARG A 3 -17.12 -10.86 -9.44
C ARG A 3 -15.71 -10.81 -8.83
N PRO A 4 -14.68 -11.41 -9.46
CA PRO A 4 -13.33 -11.39 -8.91
C PRO A 4 -12.77 -9.96 -8.90
N ILE A 5 -12.03 -9.63 -7.83
CA ILE A 5 -11.29 -8.36 -7.73
C ILE A 5 -10.18 -8.38 -8.78
N LYS A 6 -10.15 -7.35 -9.63
CA LYS A 6 -9.14 -7.23 -10.69
C LYS A 6 -8.02 -6.26 -10.36
N LYS A 7 -8.31 -5.25 -9.52
CA LYS A 7 -7.38 -4.16 -9.22
C LYS A 7 -7.51 -3.70 -7.78
N VAL A 8 -6.37 -3.45 -7.13
CA VAL A 8 -6.29 -2.94 -5.76
C VAL A 8 -5.31 -1.77 -5.69
N LEU A 9 -5.72 -0.69 -5.03
CA LEU A 9 -4.88 0.47 -4.73
C LEU A 9 -4.68 0.56 -3.22
N PHE A 10 -3.44 0.41 -2.76
CA PHE A 10 -3.07 0.73 -1.39
C PHE A 10 -2.65 2.20 -1.32
N ILE A 11 -3.24 2.92 -0.38
CA ILE A 11 -2.88 4.31 -0.06
C ILE A 11 -2.38 4.30 1.37
N GLU A 12 -1.12 4.66 1.54
CA GLU A 12 -0.55 4.93 2.86
C GLU A 12 -0.60 6.43 3.11
N PRO A 13 -1.55 6.90 3.94
CA PRO A 13 -1.67 8.31 4.24
C PRO A 13 -0.53 8.78 5.14
N ARG A 14 -0.24 10.08 5.06
CA ARG A 14 0.71 10.73 5.95
C ARG A 14 0.35 10.48 7.41
N SER A 15 1.36 10.24 8.24
CA SER A 15 1.12 10.04 9.67
C SER A 15 0.67 11.34 10.36
N PRO A 16 -0.36 11.26 11.22
CA PRO A 16 -0.94 12.43 11.88
C PRO A 16 -0.04 13.00 13.00
N ARG A 17 0.99 12.25 13.41
CA ARG A 17 1.93 12.62 14.47
C ARG A 17 3.37 12.31 14.03
N PRO A 18 4.39 12.98 14.63
CA PRO A 18 5.78 12.64 14.37
C PRO A 18 6.06 11.18 14.67
N HIS A 19 6.61 10.48 13.68
CA HIS A 19 7.09 9.11 13.81
C HIS A 19 8.33 8.90 12.93
N ILE A 20 8.94 7.71 12.97
CA ILE A 20 10.14 7.42 12.17
C ILE A 20 9.92 7.66 10.67
N PHE A 21 8.76 7.25 10.13
CA PHE A 21 8.41 7.45 8.71
C PHE A 21 8.03 8.93 8.39
N SER A 22 8.10 9.86 9.36
CA SER A 22 7.95 11.31 9.14
C SER A 22 9.31 11.97 8.97
N ARG A 23 10.37 11.29 9.40
CA ARG A 23 11.75 11.77 9.31
C ARG A 23 12.47 11.22 8.10
N VAL A 24 11.99 10.09 7.56
CA VAL A 24 12.59 9.38 6.44
C VAL A 24 11.47 8.86 5.55
N VAL A 25 11.65 9.03 4.25
CA VAL A 25 10.73 8.53 3.21
C VAL A 25 10.84 7.02 3.12
N ILE A 26 10.05 6.31 3.91
CA ILE A 26 9.98 4.85 3.88
C ILE A 26 8.52 4.39 3.98
N PRO A 27 8.10 3.39 3.19
CA PRO A 27 6.76 2.83 3.29
C PRO A 27 6.60 2.03 4.60
N ARG A 28 5.38 1.99 5.14
CA ARG A 28 4.98 0.95 6.10
C ARG A 28 4.93 -0.39 5.38
N LEU A 29 5.39 -1.44 6.06
CA LEU A 29 5.51 -2.77 5.46
C LEU A 29 4.16 -3.39 5.07
N GLY A 30 3.05 -2.99 5.69
CA GLY A 30 1.75 -3.62 5.47
C GLY A 30 1.24 -3.53 4.03
N SER A 31 1.25 -2.32 3.45
CA SER A 31 0.78 -2.07 2.07
C SER A 31 1.66 -2.79 1.04
N VAL A 32 2.97 -2.80 1.26
CA VAL A 32 3.95 -3.49 0.40
C VAL A 32 3.78 -5.01 0.47
N LEU A 33 3.67 -5.58 1.68
CA LEU A 33 3.48 -7.02 1.88
C LEU A 33 2.19 -7.53 1.23
N LEU A 34 1.06 -6.88 1.56
CA LEU A 34 -0.24 -7.28 1.01
C LEU A 34 -0.29 -7.07 -0.50
N GLY A 35 0.29 -5.99 -0.99
CA GLY A 35 0.37 -5.74 -2.43
C GLY A 35 1.19 -6.80 -3.16
N THR A 36 2.30 -7.25 -2.58
CA THR A 36 3.12 -8.34 -3.12
C THR A 36 2.34 -9.65 -3.18
N ILE A 37 1.64 -10.01 -2.09
CA ILE A 37 0.81 -11.23 -2.05
C ILE A 37 -0.26 -11.20 -3.14
N LEU A 38 -0.98 -10.09 -3.29
CA LEU A 38 -2.03 -9.94 -4.29
C LEU A 38 -1.48 -9.93 -5.72
N GLN A 39 -0.32 -9.30 -5.94
CA GLN A 39 0.36 -9.32 -7.24
C GLN A 39 0.74 -10.74 -7.64
N ASN A 40 1.26 -11.54 -6.70
CA ASN A 40 1.58 -12.96 -6.92
C ASN A 40 0.33 -13.82 -7.20
N GLN A 41 -0.86 -13.36 -6.81
CA GLN A 41 -2.15 -13.97 -7.13
C GLN A 41 -2.75 -13.47 -8.45
N GLY A 42 -2.04 -12.61 -9.19
CA GLY A 42 -2.47 -12.10 -10.49
C GLY A 42 -3.38 -10.87 -10.44
N VAL A 43 -3.47 -10.18 -9.29
CA VAL A 43 -4.21 -8.92 -9.15
C VAL A 43 -3.35 -7.75 -9.62
N ASP A 44 -3.94 -6.78 -10.34
CA ASP A 44 -3.27 -5.51 -10.66
C ASP A 44 -3.19 -4.65 -9.38
N VAL A 45 -1.98 -4.42 -8.86
CA VAL A 45 -1.78 -3.71 -7.60
C VAL A 45 -0.92 -2.47 -7.80
N LYS A 46 -1.33 -1.37 -7.15
CA LYS A 46 -0.51 -0.17 -6.97
C LYS A 46 -0.43 0.20 -5.49
N VAL A 47 0.77 0.57 -5.03
CA VAL A 47 0.99 1.13 -3.68
C VAL A 47 1.39 2.60 -3.86
N VAL A 48 0.73 3.49 -3.13
CA VAL A 48 1.04 4.92 -3.09
C VAL A 48 1.35 5.29 -1.65
N VAL A 49 2.52 5.89 -1.42
CA VAL A 49 2.90 6.49 -0.14
C VAL A 49 2.72 7.99 -0.28
N GLU A 50 1.84 8.57 0.53
CA GLU A 50 1.53 10.00 0.49
C GLU A 50 2.54 10.78 1.34
N GLU A 51 3.33 11.65 0.69
CA GLU A 51 4.37 12.44 1.35
C GLU A 51 4.18 13.97 1.33
N VAL A 52 3.22 14.51 0.56
CA VAL A 52 3.05 15.97 0.40
C VAL A 52 1.59 16.37 0.55
#